data_AF-A0A7L5E3W7-F1
#
_entry.id   AF-A0A7L5E3W7-F1
#
_cell.length_a   1.000
_cell.length_b   1.000
_cell.length_c   1.000
_cell.angle_alpha   90.00
_cell.angle_beta   90.00
_cell.angle_gamma   90.00
#
_symmetry.space_group_name_H-M   'P 1'
#
loop_
_entity.id
_entity.type
_entity.pdbx_description
1 polymer ?
#
loop_
_entity_poly.entity_id
_entity_poly.type
_entity_poly.pdbx_seq_one_letter_code
_entity_poly.pdbx_strand_id
1 'polypeptide(L)'
;MKTLVVMMFISLLGLHSKAEPKYIAENSHVVKRLEIWTYGMPYLGDKVKAEHTVSTRWGFTYRAVAGCVLTPELIKRVREHNNQVRQVLVTKYGKNWEAKYQKEVDVEMQRISKK
;
A
#
# COMPACT_ATOMS: atom_id res chain seq x y z
N MET A 1 -65.79 -30.37 3.65
CA MET A 1 -66.16 -30.51 5.07
C MET A 1 -64.86 -30.55 5.88
N LYS A 2 -64.49 -29.45 6.55
CA LYS A 2 -64.53 -29.22 8.02
C LYS A 2 -63.42 -29.99 8.79
N THR A 3 -62.30 -29.29 9.09
CA THR A 3 -61.71 -28.97 10.44
C THR A 3 -61.22 -30.17 11.26
N LEU A 4 -60.04 -30.23 11.89
CA LEU A 4 -59.39 -29.36 12.90
C LEU A 4 -57.87 -29.67 12.91
N VAL A 5 -56.94 -28.71 12.85
CA VAL A 5 -56.34 -27.92 13.96
C VAL A 5 -56.06 -28.69 15.26
N VAL A 6 -54.79 -29.05 15.47
CA VAL A 6 -54.16 -29.10 16.79
C VAL A 6 -52.81 -28.39 16.68
N MET A 7 -52.79 -27.09 16.99
CA MET A 7 -51.56 -26.37 17.29
C MET A 7 -51.31 -26.49 18.79
N MET A 8 -50.31 -27.28 19.16
CA MET A 8 -49.81 -27.32 20.53
C MET A 8 -48.54 -26.47 20.62
N PHE A 9 -48.66 -25.37 21.33
CA PHE A 9 -47.57 -24.46 21.69
C PHE A 9 -46.55 -25.18 22.58
N ILE A 10 -45.27 -25.11 22.25
CA ILE A 10 -44.19 -25.16 23.23
C ILE A 10 -43.26 -23.98 22.97
N SER A 11 -43.55 -22.89 23.67
CA SER A 11 -42.64 -21.79 23.89
C SER A 11 -41.55 -22.25 24.85
N LEU A 12 -40.35 -22.52 24.34
CA LEU A 12 -39.14 -22.55 25.15
C LEU A 12 -38.31 -21.32 24.82
N LEU A 13 -38.20 -20.48 25.84
CA LEU A 13 -37.32 -19.32 25.93
C LEU A 13 -35.87 -19.74 25.68
N GLY A 14 -35.46 -19.69 24.43
CA GLY A 14 -34.05 -19.55 24.09
C GLY A 14 -33.67 -18.09 24.32
N LEU A 15 -33.13 -17.78 25.51
CA LEU A 15 -32.23 -16.64 25.67
C LEU A 15 -31.10 -16.85 24.65
N HIS A 16 -31.25 -16.26 23.47
CA HIS A 16 -30.15 -16.06 22.57
C HIS A 16 -29.19 -15.13 23.30
N SER A 17 -28.16 -15.71 23.93
CA SER A 17 -26.92 -14.98 24.12
C SER A 17 -26.55 -14.50 22.73
N LYS A 18 -26.79 -13.20 22.46
CA LYS A 18 -26.13 -12.53 21.36
C LYS A 18 -24.66 -12.65 21.68
N ALA A 19 -24.02 -13.69 21.15
CA ALA A 19 -22.59 -13.69 21.01
C ALA A 19 -22.31 -12.44 20.18
N GLU A 20 -21.82 -11.40 20.84
CA GLU A 20 -21.29 -10.26 20.12
C GLU A 20 -20.26 -10.82 19.14
N PRO A 21 -20.29 -10.42 17.85
CA PRO A 21 -19.25 -10.84 16.95
C PRO A 21 -17.94 -10.37 17.58
N LYS A 22 -17.15 -11.32 18.08
CA LYS A 22 -15.75 -11.08 18.36
C LYS A 22 -15.21 -10.53 17.06
N TYR A 23 -14.84 -9.25 17.06
CA TYR A 23 -13.98 -8.70 16.02
C TYR A 23 -12.73 -9.57 16.06
N ILE A 24 -12.71 -10.58 15.19
CA ILE A 24 -11.47 -11.23 14.79
C ILE A 24 -10.71 -10.06 14.17
N ALA A 25 -9.74 -9.54 14.90
CA ALA A 25 -8.72 -8.69 14.32
C ALA A 25 -8.12 -9.55 13.21
N GLU A 26 -8.62 -9.33 12.00
CA GLU A 26 -8.10 -9.95 10.81
C GLU A 26 -6.64 -9.53 10.81
N ASN A 27 -5.76 -10.50 11.08
CA ASN A 27 -4.37 -10.47 10.69
C ASN A 27 -4.36 -10.41 9.17
N SER A 28 -4.84 -9.29 8.62
CA SER A 28 -4.48 -8.87 7.29
C SER A 28 -2.99 -8.71 7.38
N HIS A 29 -2.27 -9.66 6.80
CA HIS A 29 -0.93 -9.42 6.32
C HIS A 29 -1.07 -8.25 5.34
N VAL A 30 -1.11 -7.01 5.88
CA VAL A 30 -0.87 -5.81 5.10
C VAL A 30 0.55 -6.02 4.61
N VAL A 31 0.68 -6.51 3.38
CA VAL A 31 1.98 -6.60 2.71
C VAL A 31 2.46 -5.17 2.65
N LYS A 32 3.33 -4.80 3.60
CA LYS A 32 3.85 -3.46 3.73
C LYS A 32 4.58 -3.15 2.43
N ARG A 33 3.99 -2.29 1.58
CA ARG A 33 4.62 -1.88 0.33
C ARG A 33 5.94 -1.19 0.66
N LEU A 34 6.95 -1.46 -0.16
CA LEU A 34 8.24 -0.78 -0.06
C LEU A 34 8.03 0.70 -0.39
N GLU A 35 8.51 1.58 0.49
CA GLU A 35 8.42 3.03 0.30
C GLU A 35 9.82 3.61 0.19
N ILE A 36 10.13 4.36 -0.87
CA ILE A 36 11.30 5.22 -0.90
C ILE A 36 10.88 6.60 -0.41
N TRP A 37 11.49 7.05 0.68
CA TRP A 37 11.22 8.36 1.26
C TRP A 37 11.97 9.44 0.51
N THR A 38 11.25 10.51 0.19
CA THR A 38 11.77 11.67 -0.52
C THR A 38 11.48 12.93 0.28
N TYR A 39 12.25 13.97 -0.01
CA TYR A 39 12.08 15.30 0.54
C TYR A 39 12.44 16.33 -0.53
N GLY A 40 12.02 17.57 -0.30
CA GLY A 40 12.18 18.65 -1.26
C GLY A 40 10.87 18.99 -1.96
N MET A 41 10.92 19.96 -2.86
CA MET A 41 9.76 20.42 -3.59
C MET A 41 9.26 19.32 -4.54
N PRO A 42 7.97 18.92 -4.49
CA PRO A 42 7.42 18.02 -5.49
C PRO A 42 7.52 18.71 -6.85
N TYR A 43 8.16 18.06 -7.82
CA TYR A 43 8.00 18.45 -9.21
C TYR A 43 6.63 17.98 -9.69
N LEU A 44 6.13 18.58 -10.76
CA LEU A 44 4.87 18.22 -11.40
C LEU A 44 5.13 17.80 -12.85
N GLY A 45 4.14 17.16 -13.47
CA GLY A 45 4.18 16.82 -14.89
C GLY A 45 4.42 15.33 -15.17
N ASP A 46 4.79 15.04 -16.41
CA ASP A 46 4.79 13.68 -16.93
C ASP A 46 5.85 12.78 -16.30
N LYS A 47 6.96 13.36 -15.82
CA LYS A 47 7.99 12.62 -15.07
C LYS A 47 7.42 11.98 -13.81
N VAL A 48 6.66 12.72 -13.00
CA VAL A 48 6.03 12.17 -11.78
C VAL A 48 5.05 11.06 -12.10
N LYS A 49 4.24 11.25 -13.15
CA LYS A 49 3.28 10.23 -13.60
C LYS A 49 4.02 8.96 -14.04
N ALA A 50 5.08 9.11 -14.83
CA ALA A 50 5.92 8.00 -15.29
C ALA A 50 6.55 7.25 -14.11
N GLU A 51 7.17 7.97 -13.18
CA GLU A 51 7.80 7.38 -11.98
C GLU A 51 6.80 6.63 -11.12
N HIS A 52 5.61 7.21 -10.90
CA HIS A 52 4.53 6.56 -10.15
C HIS A 52 4.05 5.27 -10.83
N THR A 53 3.83 5.32 -12.15
CA THR A 53 3.42 4.15 -12.93
C THR A 53 4.47 3.04 -12.87
N VAL A 54 5.74 3.37 -13.12
CA VAL A 54 6.81 2.37 -13.13
C VAL A 54 7.12 1.87 -11.72
N SER A 55 7.17 2.73 -10.70
CA SER A 55 7.44 2.29 -9.32
C SER A 55 6.40 1.29 -8.84
N THR A 56 5.13 1.54 -9.18
CA THR A 56 4.01 0.64 -8.87
C THR A 56 4.20 -0.73 -9.52
N ARG A 57 4.62 -0.78 -10.79
CA ARG A 57 4.95 -2.06 -11.47
C ARG A 57 6.11 -2.79 -10.78
N TRP A 58 7.08 -2.04 -10.27
CA TRP A 58 8.23 -2.54 -9.53
C TRP A 58 7.90 -2.88 -8.06
N GLY A 59 6.66 -2.65 -7.60
CA GLY A 59 6.20 -3.01 -6.27
C GLY A 59 6.72 -2.10 -5.16
N PHE A 60 7.06 -0.85 -5.46
CA PHE A 60 7.39 0.17 -4.48
C PHE A 60 6.74 1.53 -4.83
N THR A 61 6.73 2.45 -3.87
CA THR A 61 6.17 3.79 -4.07
C THR A 61 7.11 4.85 -3.51
N TYR A 62 7.05 6.07 -4.04
CA TYR A 62 7.67 7.23 -3.39
C TYR A 62 6.73 7.84 -2.38
N ARG A 63 7.29 8.28 -1.25
CA ARG A 63 6.55 9.01 -0.22
C ARG A 63 7.33 10.27 0.15
N ALA A 64 6.69 11.43 -0.01
CA ALA A 64 7.23 12.68 0.52
C ALA A 64 7.06 12.69 2.05
N VAL A 65 8.16 12.84 2.80
CA VAL A 65 8.15 12.80 4.27
C VAL A 65 8.62 14.11 4.92
N ALA A 66 8.90 15.13 4.11
CA ALA A 66 9.32 16.44 4.58
C ALA A 66 8.72 17.55 3.72
N GLY A 67 8.45 18.69 4.36
CA GLY A 67 8.14 19.96 3.70
C GLY A 67 9.40 20.82 3.52
N CYS A 68 9.29 22.13 3.75
CA CYS A 68 10.35 23.10 3.48
C CYS A 68 11.55 23.01 4.45
N VAL A 69 11.36 22.47 5.66
CA VAL A 69 12.42 22.43 6.70
C VAL A 69 12.97 21.01 6.80
N LEU A 70 14.28 20.88 6.56
CA LEU A 70 15.03 19.64 6.71
C LEU A 70 15.97 19.75 7.90
N THR A 71 15.81 18.87 8.88
CA THR A 71 16.79 18.75 9.98
C THR A 71 17.81 17.64 9.67
N PRO A 72 19.03 17.70 10.23
CA PRO A 72 20.01 16.64 10.08
C PRO A 72 19.47 15.26 10.50
N GLU A 73 18.66 15.20 11.55
CA GLU A 73 18.05 13.96 12.06
C GLU A 73 17.05 13.39 11.06
N LEU A 74 16.25 14.23 10.40
CA LEU A 74 15.32 13.78 9.37
C LEU A 74 16.07 13.22 8.15
N ILE A 75 17.12 13.91 7.70
CA ILE A 75 17.96 13.45 6.59
C ILE A 75 18.59 12.10 6.92
N LYS A 76 19.09 11.93 8.15
CA LYS A 76 19.65 10.66 8.63
C LYS A 76 18.60 9.55 8.59
N ARG A 77 17.39 9.79 9.13
CA ARG A 77 16.30 8.79 9.11
C ARG A 77 15.89 8.40 7.69
N VAL A 78 15.77 9.37 6.78
CA VAL A 78 15.46 9.11 5.36
C VAL A 78 16.53 8.24 4.72
N ARG A 79 17.81 8.53 4.98
CA ARG A 79 18.93 7.74 4.46
C ARG A 79 18.89 6.29 4.98
N GLU A 80 18.74 6.12 6.29
CA GLU A 80 18.71 4.79 6.92
C GLU A 80 17.54 3.95 6.39
N HIS A 81 16.34 4.52 6.33
CA HIS A 81 15.15 3.88 5.78
C HIS A 81 15.35 3.50 4.30
N ASN A 82 15.80 4.45 3.47
CA ASN A 82 16.01 4.21 2.04
C ASN A 82 17.10 3.17 1.79
N ASN A 83 18.15 3.12 2.60
CA ASN A 83 19.19 2.10 2.48
C ASN A 83 18.62 0.69 2.67
N GLN A 84 17.76 0.48 3.67
CA GLN A 84 17.10 -0.80 3.91
C GLN A 84 16.20 -1.19 2.74
N VAL A 85 15.39 -0.26 2.23
CA VAL A 85 14.52 -0.50 1.09
C VAL A 85 15.32 -0.81 -0.17
N ARG A 86 16.41 -0.07 -0.42
CA ARG A 86 17.30 -0.31 -1.57
C ARG A 86 17.99 -1.67 -1.49
N GLN A 87 18.35 -2.14 -0.31
CA GLN A 87 18.87 -3.51 -0.14
C GLN A 87 17.84 -4.57 -0.56
N VAL A 88 16.57 -4.39 -0.18
CA VAL A 88 15.48 -5.28 -0.63
C VAL A 88 15.33 -5.25 -2.16
N LEU A 89 15.40 -4.06 -2.77
CA LEU A 89 15.34 -3.91 -4.23
C LEU A 89 16.54 -4.54 -4.95
N VAL A 90 17.76 -4.44 -4.36
CA VAL A 90 18.96 -5.12 -4.87
C VAL A 90 18.79 -6.63 -4.81
N THR A 91 18.27 -7.17 -3.69
CA THR A 91 18.00 -8.60 -3.56
C THR A 91 16.98 -9.08 -4.59
N LYS A 92 15.93 -8.27 -4.86
CA LYS A 92 14.84 -8.64 -5.77
C LYS A 92 15.20 -8.49 -7.25
N TYR A 93 15.94 -7.45 -7.63
CA TYR A 93 16.13 -7.04 -9.03
C TYR A 93 17.60 -6.92 -9.47
N GLY A 94 18.54 -7.16 -8.55
CA GLY A 94 19.99 -7.08 -8.76
C GLY A 94 20.58 -5.69 -8.50
N LYS A 95 21.92 -5.60 -8.41
CA LYS A 95 22.63 -4.35 -8.08
C LYS A 95 22.37 -3.21 -9.07
N ASN A 96 22.01 -3.52 -10.31
CA ASN A 96 21.75 -2.54 -11.37
C ASN A 96 20.26 -2.21 -11.54
N TRP A 97 19.45 -2.45 -10.51
CA TRP A 97 18.00 -2.26 -10.58
C TRP A 97 17.62 -0.81 -10.87
N GLU A 98 18.34 0.16 -10.31
CA GLU A 98 17.99 1.59 -10.42
C GLU A 98 18.18 2.11 -11.85
N ALA A 99 19.21 1.67 -12.57
CA ALA A 99 19.40 2.04 -13.97
C ALA A 99 18.32 1.43 -14.88
N LYS A 100 17.93 0.18 -14.61
CA LYS A 100 16.83 -0.49 -15.33
C LYS A 100 15.49 0.22 -15.08
N TYR A 101 15.22 0.54 -13.81
CA TYR A 101 14.06 1.31 -13.39
C TYR A 101 14.02 2.68 -14.11
N GLN A 102 15.13 3.42 -14.11
CA GLN A 102 15.19 4.74 -14.75
C GLN A 102 14.93 4.65 -16.25
N LYS A 103 15.48 3.64 -16.93
CA LYS A 103 15.22 3.42 -18.36
C LYS A 103 13.74 3.19 -18.65
N GLU A 104 13.04 2.44 -17.79
CA GLU A 104 11.59 2.25 -17.93
C GLU A 104 10.79 3.53 -17.64
N VAL A 105 11.23 4.34 -16.67
CA VAL A 105 10.65 5.67 -16.42
C VAL A 105 10.79 6.56 -17.64
N ASP A 106 11.95 6.59 -18.29
CA ASP A 106 12.18 7.43 -19.47
C ASP A 106 11.29 7.00 -20.64
N VAL A 107 11.13 5.69 -20.86
CA VAL A 107 10.21 5.14 -21.86
C VAL A 107 8.76 5.49 -21.54
N GLU A 108 8.35 5.33 -20.28
CA GLU A 108 6.99 5.66 -19.85
C GLU A 108 6.71 7.17 -19.98
N MET A 109 7.68 8.03 -19.67
CA MET A 109 7.58 9.47 -19.84
C MET A 109 7.36 9.84 -21.31
N GLN A 110 8.15 9.27 -22.23
CA GLN A 110 7.95 9.47 -23.67
C GLN A 110 6.57 8.98 -24.16
N ARG A 111 6.03 7.91 -23.54
CA ARG A 111 4.70 7.39 -23.85
C ARG A 111 3.59 8.32 -23.36
N ILE A 112 3.81 9.01 -22.23
CA ILE A 112 2.84 9.95 -21.66
C ILE A 112 2.86 11.27 -22.44
N SER A 113 4.04 11.80 -22.78
CA SER A 113 4.18 13.11 -23.44
C SER A 113 3.67 13.16 -24.89
N LYS A 114 3.43 12.00 -25.51
CA LYS A 114 2.90 11.86 -26.88
C LYS A 114 1.38 11.75 -26.94
N LYS A 115 0.70 11.73 -25.79
CA LYS A 115 -0.76 11.71 -25.68
C LYS A 115 -1.30 13.12 -25.55
#